data_AF-A0A2D4F3W7-F1
#
_entry.id   AF-A0A2D4F3W7-F1
#
_cell.length_a   1.000
_cell.length_b   1.000
_cell.length_c   1.000
_cell.angle_alpha   90.00
_cell.angle_beta   90.00
_cell.angle_gamma   90.00
#
_symmetry.space_group_name_H-M   'P 1'
#
loop_
_entity.id
_entity.type
_entity.pdbx_description
1 polymer ?
#
loop_
_entity_poly.entity_id
_entity_poly.type
_entity_poly.pdbx_seq_one_letter_code
_entity_poly.pdbx_strand_id
1 'polypeptide(L)'
;MRVTFCQGVLAAAIALNLLILYYISKLQQHVLQRHRDHAQPSHPQPLGPLRPGVTLLIRDFEDFENYVSSVAQSFLKQDPELPVLVVADSLPYPPLLLPKVPNVQLAVLKPSAAQPAFVSRPETYVKTEYVALVPDGVRMESASQLEEMLEELKSSQGKVEMVAAAVHSLLPFRCLHLKV
;
A
#
# COMPACT_ATOMS: atom_id res chain seq x y z
N MET A 1 -53.24 36.57 5.82
CA MET A 1 -51.92 37.23 6.01
C MET A 1 -51.49 37.82 4.67
N ARG A 2 -51.42 39.15 4.55
CA ARG A 2 -51.01 39.81 3.30
C ARG A 2 -49.49 39.76 3.21
N VAL A 3 -48.96 39.01 2.25
CA VAL A 3 -47.52 38.97 1.98
C VAL A 3 -47.10 40.40 1.63
N THR A 4 -46.22 40.98 2.45
CA THR A 4 -45.67 42.29 2.16
C THR A 4 -44.66 42.17 1.01
N PHE A 5 -44.52 43.22 0.20
CA PHE A 5 -43.62 43.21 -0.97
C PHE A 5 -42.19 42.75 -0.62
N CYS A 6 -41.70 43.13 0.56
CA CYS A 6 -40.40 42.72 1.09
C CYS A 6 -40.29 41.20 1.33
N GLN A 7 -41.35 40.55 1.82
CA GLN A 7 -41.38 39.10 2.02
C GLN A 7 -41.39 38.35 0.67
N GLY A 8 -42.04 38.91 -0.34
CA GLY A 8 -42.00 38.37 -1.71
C GLY A 8 -40.60 38.42 -2.31
N VAL A 9 -39.90 39.55 -2.17
CA VAL A 9 -38.52 39.72 -2.66
C VAL A 9 -37.56 38.77 -1.94
N LEU A 10 -37.68 38.64 -0.61
CA LEU A 10 -36.84 37.72 0.17
C LEU A 10 -37.06 36.25 -0.25
N ALA A 11 -38.31 35.84 -0.42
CA ALA A 11 -38.65 34.48 -0.85
C ALA A 11 -38.09 34.18 -2.26
N ALA A 12 -38.17 35.14 -3.18
CA ALA A 12 -37.58 35.00 -4.51
C ALA A 12 -36.05 34.86 -4.46
N ALA A 13 -35.37 35.65 -3.63
CA ALA A 13 -33.92 35.56 -3.45
C ALA A 13 -33.49 34.20 -2.86
N ILE A 14 -34.25 33.67 -1.89
CA ILE A 14 -34.00 32.34 -1.31
C ILE A 14 -34.22 31.26 -2.37
N ALA A 15 -35.33 31.31 -3.10
CA ALA A 15 -35.62 30.34 -4.16
C ALA A 15 -34.54 30.34 -5.25
N LEU A 16 -34.04 31.52 -5.64
CA LEU A 16 -32.94 31.65 -6.61
C LEU A 16 -31.64 31.03 -6.08
N ASN A 17 -31.28 31.29 -4.82
CA ASN A 17 -30.09 30.68 -4.20
C ASN A 17 -30.20 29.16 -4.11
N LEU A 18 -31.37 28.63 -3.73
CA LEU A 18 -31.61 27.18 -3.70
C LEU A 18 -31.51 26.57 -5.10
N LEU A 19 -32.00 27.26 -6.12
CA LEU A 19 -31.90 26.83 -7.51
C LEU A 19 -30.42 26.81 -7.95
N ILE A 20 -29.66 27.87 -7.68
CA ILE A 20 -28.21 27.92 -7.97
C ILE A 20 -27.47 26.76 -7.27
N LEU A 21 -27.73 26.54 -5.98
CA LEU A 21 -27.14 25.45 -5.22
C LEU A 21 -27.54 24.07 -5.80
N TYR A 22 -28.78 23.91 -6.24
CA TYR A 22 -29.23 22.68 -6.90
C TYR A 22 -28.47 22.42 -8.20
N TYR A 23 -28.29 23.44 -9.04
CA TYR A 23 -27.54 23.29 -10.30
C TYR A 23 -26.04 23.02 -10.06
N ILE A 24 -25.41 23.69 -9.09
CA ILE A 24 -24.01 23.42 -8.70
C ILE A 24 -23.88 21.99 -8.16
N SER A 25 -24.80 21.57 -7.28
CA SER A 25 -24.82 20.19 -6.75
C SER A 25 -24.98 19.17 -7.87
N LYS A 26 -25.89 19.41 -8.82
CA LYS A 26 -26.10 18.50 -9.96
C LYS A 26 -24.87 18.44 -10.87
N LEU A 27 -24.21 19.57 -11.10
CA LEU A 27 -22.98 19.63 -11.88
C LEU A 27 -21.83 18.89 -11.17
N GLN A 28 -21.66 19.11 -9.87
CA GLN A 28 -20.69 18.40 -9.04
C GLN A 28 -20.96 16.89 -9.01
N GLN A 29 -22.23 16.47 -8.92
CA GLN A 29 -22.58 15.05 -8.98
C GLN A 29 -22.21 14.42 -10.32
N HIS A 30 -22.43 15.10 -11.46
CA HIS A 30 -22.00 14.57 -12.76
C HIS A 30 -20.47 14.48 -12.89
N VAL A 31 -19.72 15.45 -12.36
CA VAL A 31 -18.24 15.41 -12.37
C VAL A 31 -17.71 14.33 -11.43
N LEU A 32 -18.30 14.19 -10.24
CA LEU A 32 -17.97 13.14 -9.28
C LEU A 32 -18.30 11.75 -9.83
N GLN A 33 -19.42 11.59 -10.55
CA GLN A 33 -19.76 10.35 -11.26
C GLN A 33 -18.75 10.03 -12.35
N ARG A 34 -18.33 11.01 -13.17
CA ARG A 34 -17.24 10.79 -14.14
C ARG A 34 -15.94 10.34 -13.50
N HIS A 35 -15.57 10.93 -12.36
CA HIS A 35 -14.40 10.48 -11.59
C HIS A 35 -14.59 9.09 -11.00
N ARG A 36 -15.81 8.71 -10.60
CA ARG A 36 -16.17 7.37 -10.14
C ARG A 36 -16.15 6.33 -11.27
N ASP A 37 -16.44 6.73 -12.50
CA ASP A 37 -16.36 5.84 -13.67
C ASP A 37 -14.91 5.65 -14.15
N HIS A 38 -14.05 6.66 -13.98
CA HIS A 38 -12.60 6.55 -14.23
C HIS A 38 -11.84 5.88 -13.08
N ALA A 39 -12.27 6.10 -11.83
CA ALA A 39 -11.91 5.29 -10.68
C ALA A 39 -12.81 4.06 -10.68
N GLN A 40 -12.73 3.28 -11.77
CA GLN A 40 -13.36 1.97 -11.84
C GLN A 40 -13.06 1.28 -10.51
N PRO A 41 -14.08 0.92 -9.71
CA PRO A 41 -13.86 0.12 -8.54
C PRO A 41 -13.27 -1.17 -9.09
N SER A 42 -11.97 -1.36 -8.93
CA SER A 42 -11.45 -2.71 -8.86
C SER A 42 -12.28 -3.31 -7.74
N HIS A 43 -13.33 -4.06 -8.13
CA HIS A 43 -14.03 -4.93 -7.19
C HIS A 43 -12.94 -5.58 -6.34
N PRO A 44 -13.12 -5.69 -5.02
CA PRO A 44 -12.22 -6.51 -4.24
C PRO A 44 -12.19 -7.85 -4.98
N GLN A 45 -11.10 -8.12 -5.70
CA GLN A 45 -10.93 -9.43 -6.27
C GLN A 45 -10.98 -10.30 -5.02
N PRO A 46 -11.89 -11.29 -4.97
CA PRO A 46 -11.79 -12.31 -3.93
C PRO A 46 -10.31 -12.68 -3.89
N LEU A 47 -9.68 -12.60 -2.71
CA LEU A 47 -8.32 -13.06 -2.53
C LEU A 47 -8.31 -14.48 -3.11
N GLY A 48 -7.82 -14.59 -4.34
CA GLY A 48 -7.67 -15.88 -4.98
C GLY A 48 -6.77 -16.72 -4.10
N PRO A 49 -6.73 -18.04 -4.32
CA PRO A 49 -5.74 -18.87 -3.64
C PRO A 49 -4.37 -18.20 -3.76
N LEU A 50 -3.70 -18.02 -2.62
CA LEU A 50 -2.37 -17.44 -2.58
C LEU A 50 -1.45 -18.30 -3.46
N ARG A 51 -0.58 -17.64 -4.20
CA ARG A 51 0.41 -18.34 -5.01
C ARG A 51 1.52 -18.87 -4.07
N PRO A 52 2.01 -20.10 -4.29
CA PRO A 52 3.21 -20.54 -3.60
C PRO A 52 4.36 -19.57 -3.86
N GLY A 53 5.09 -19.18 -2.82
CA GLY A 53 6.24 -18.28 -2.93
C GLY A 53 6.29 -17.22 -1.83
N VAL A 54 7.15 -16.23 -2.03
CA VAL A 54 7.44 -15.17 -1.06
C VAL A 54 7.25 -13.80 -1.71
N THR A 55 6.63 -12.85 -1.01
CA THR A 55 6.66 -11.43 -1.36
C THR A 55 7.67 -10.74 -0.47
N LEU A 56 8.63 -10.04 -1.06
CA LEU A 56 9.55 -9.17 -0.36
C LEU A 56 8.81 -7.90 0.09
N LEU A 57 8.83 -7.58 1.38
CA LEU A 57 8.18 -6.38 1.92
C LEU A 57 9.21 -5.49 2.62
N ILE A 58 9.39 -4.28 2.10
CA ILE A 58 10.29 -3.25 2.64
C ILE A 58 9.45 -2.17 3.30
N ARG A 59 9.54 -2.07 4.63
CA ARG A 59 8.75 -1.11 5.43
C ARG A 59 9.60 -0.14 6.24
N ASP A 60 10.72 -0.62 6.77
CA ASP A 60 11.58 0.13 7.68
C ASP A 60 12.66 0.86 6.90
N PHE A 61 12.38 2.11 6.55
CA PHE A 61 13.29 3.01 5.84
C PHE A 61 12.90 4.47 6.11
N GLU A 62 13.87 5.37 5.91
CA GLU A 62 13.67 6.81 6.06
C GLU A 62 13.46 7.49 4.69
N ASP A 63 12.55 8.45 4.60
CA ASP A 63 12.27 9.13 3.32
C ASP A 63 13.47 9.93 2.80
N PHE A 64 14.25 10.54 3.70
CA PHE A 64 15.32 11.47 3.36
C PHE A 64 16.64 10.78 2.98
N GLU A 65 16.91 9.60 3.50
CA GLU A 65 18.14 8.84 3.25
C GLU A 65 17.84 7.34 3.38
N ASN A 66 17.81 6.65 2.25
CA ASN A 66 17.55 5.21 2.21
C ASN A 66 18.25 4.52 1.04
N TYR A 67 18.28 3.19 1.12
CA TYR A 67 18.86 2.28 0.14
C TYR A 67 17.80 1.40 -0.52
N VAL A 68 16.49 1.71 -0.39
CA VAL A 68 15.36 0.86 -0.81
C VAL A 68 15.48 0.39 -2.26
N SER A 69 15.83 1.30 -3.18
CA SER A 69 16.05 0.96 -4.58
C SER A 69 17.15 -0.08 -4.78
N SER A 70 18.24 0.03 -4.01
CA SER A 70 19.37 -0.89 -4.09
C SER A 70 19.04 -2.25 -3.45
N VAL A 71 18.27 -2.25 -2.35
CA VAL A 71 17.73 -3.45 -1.71
C VAL A 71 16.89 -4.20 -2.73
N ALA A 72 15.83 -3.56 -3.28
CA ALA A 72 14.95 -4.17 -4.28
C ALA A 72 15.73 -4.72 -5.48
N GLN A 73 16.69 -3.96 -6.01
CA GLN A 73 17.54 -4.43 -7.12
C GLN A 73 18.41 -5.63 -6.73
N SER A 74 18.90 -5.73 -5.50
CA SER A 74 19.71 -6.88 -5.06
C SER A 74 18.90 -8.17 -5.07
N PHE A 75 17.64 -8.11 -4.64
CA PHE A 75 16.75 -9.26 -4.68
C PHE A 75 16.33 -9.62 -6.11
N LEU A 76 15.95 -8.62 -6.91
CA LEU A 76 15.56 -8.83 -8.32
C LEU A 76 16.70 -9.35 -9.21
N LYS A 77 17.97 -9.11 -8.83
CA LYS A 77 19.12 -9.73 -9.50
C LYS A 77 19.19 -11.23 -9.28
N GLN A 78 18.72 -11.72 -8.13
CA GLN A 78 18.70 -13.14 -7.80
C GLN A 78 17.45 -13.81 -8.37
N ASP A 79 16.30 -13.14 -8.27
CA ASP A 79 15.03 -13.59 -8.83
C ASP A 79 14.28 -12.41 -9.49
N PRO A 80 14.32 -12.29 -10.83
CA PRO A 80 13.66 -11.21 -11.56
C PRO A 80 12.13 -11.16 -11.41
N GLU A 81 11.50 -12.29 -11.09
CA GLU A 81 10.04 -12.41 -10.97
C GLU A 81 9.54 -12.21 -9.52
N LEU A 82 10.46 -12.06 -8.55
CA LEU A 82 10.13 -11.89 -7.14
C LEU A 82 9.20 -10.68 -6.92
N PRO A 83 8.02 -10.86 -6.30
CA PRO A 83 7.17 -9.74 -5.92
C PRO A 83 7.84 -8.89 -4.84
N VAL A 84 7.99 -7.58 -5.10
CA VAL A 84 8.55 -6.61 -4.17
C VAL A 84 7.50 -5.55 -3.85
N LEU A 85 7.20 -5.40 -2.57
CA LEU A 85 6.28 -4.42 -2.03
C LEU A 85 7.02 -3.46 -1.11
N VAL A 86 7.13 -2.20 -1.53
CA VAL A 86 7.58 -1.11 -0.66
C VAL A 86 6.35 -0.50 0.00
N VAL A 87 6.38 -0.34 1.32
CA VAL A 87 5.25 0.16 2.09
C VAL A 87 5.66 1.44 2.83
N ALA A 88 4.92 2.53 2.59
CA ALA A 88 5.17 3.83 3.20
C ALA A 88 3.88 4.42 3.79
N ASP A 89 3.98 5.27 4.81
CA ASP A 89 2.78 5.95 5.34
C ASP A 89 2.25 6.99 4.35
N SER A 90 3.15 7.78 3.77
CA SER A 90 2.88 8.77 2.72
C SER A 90 3.75 8.49 1.51
N LEU A 91 3.50 9.20 0.40
CA LEU A 91 4.39 9.15 -0.76
C LEU A 91 5.79 9.66 -0.35
N PRO A 92 6.85 8.84 -0.43
CA PRO A 92 8.19 9.26 -0.02
C PRO A 92 8.72 10.43 -0.86
N TYR A 93 9.42 11.35 -0.21
CA TYR A 93 10.14 12.43 -0.89
C TYR A 93 11.58 12.57 -0.35
N PRO A 94 12.61 12.52 -1.22
CA PRO A 94 12.54 12.47 -2.68
C PRO A 94 11.92 11.17 -3.24
N PRO A 95 11.35 11.19 -4.45
CA PRO A 95 10.70 10.00 -5.01
C PRO A 95 11.68 8.82 -5.12
N LEU A 96 11.27 7.66 -4.61
CA LEU A 96 12.05 6.43 -4.69
C LEU A 96 12.29 6.03 -6.15
N LEU A 97 13.54 5.73 -6.49
CA LEU A 97 13.93 5.27 -7.83
C LEU A 97 13.72 3.75 -7.94
N LEU A 98 12.47 3.30 -7.84
CA LEU A 98 12.15 1.87 -7.90
C LEU A 98 12.32 1.32 -9.33
N PRO A 99 12.76 0.06 -9.49
CA PRO A 99 12.78 -0.59 -10.79
C PRO A 99 11.41 -0.56 -11.47
N LYS A 100 11.37 -0.18 -12.75
CA LYS A 100 10.13 -0.08 -13.54
C LYS A 100 9.68 -1.44 -14.09
N VAL A 101 9.45 -2.39 -13.19
CA VAL A 101 9.00 -3.76 -13.48
C VAL A 101 7.66 -4.02 -12.78
N PRO A 102 6.77 -4.85 -13.36
CA PRO A 102 5.38 -4.99 -12.88
C PRO A 102 5.26 -5.64 -11.49
N ASN A 103 6.26 -6.42 -11.08
CA ASN A 103 6.34 -7.09 -9.80
C ASN A 103 6.87 -6.19 -8.66
N VAL A 104 7.22 -4.93 -8.93
CA VAL A 104 7.63 -3.95 -7.90
C VAL A 104 6.53 -2.90 -7.72
N GLN A 105 6.03 -2.77 -6.49
CA GLN A 105 4.93 -1.86 -6.18
C GLN A 105 5.21 -1.04 -4.91
N LEU A 106 4.69 0.18 -4.90
CA LEU A 106 4.67 1.06 -3.71
C LEU A 106 3.22 1.13 -3.20
N ALA A 107 3.01 0.70 -1.95
CA ALA A 107 1.75 0.87 -1.24
C ALA A 107 1.86 2.01 -0.22
N VAL A 108 0.90 2.95 -0.29
CA VAL A 108 0.81 4.10 0.63
C VAL A 108 -0.33 3.83 1.62
N LEU A 109 0.00 3.78 2.91
CA LEU A 109 -0.93 3.39 3.96
C LEU A 109 -1.90 4.51 4.36
N LYS A 110 -1.57 5.77 4.12
CA LYS A 110 -2.46 6.91 4.42
C LYS A 110 -3.69 6.88 3.52
N PRO A 111 -4.91 6.72 4.09
CA PRO A 111 -6.13 6.76 3.30
C PRO A 111 -6.33 8.13 2.64
N SER A 112 -6.93 8.12 1.45
CA SER A 112 -7.31 9.33 0.73
C SER A 112 -8.79 9.25 0.35
N ALA A 113 -9.53 10.35 0.50
CA ALA A 113 -10.92 10.43 0.06
C ALA A 113 -11.07 10.25 -1.47
N ALA A 114 -9.98 10.43 -2.22
CA ALA A 114 -9.96 10.23 -3.67
C ALA A 114 -9.73 8.76 -4.07
N GLN A 115 -9.40 7.86 -3.14
CA GLN A 115 -9.04 6.48 -3.42
C GLN A 115 -9.94 5.49 -2.67
N PRO A 116 -10.17 4.28 -3.23
CA PRO A 116 -10.83 3.20 -2.50
C PRO A 116 -10.07 2.77 -1.25
N ALA A 117 -10.80 2.33 -0.22
CA ALA A 117 -10.24 1.93 1.07
C ALA A 117 -9.27 0.73 1.01
N PHE A 118 -9.31 -0.09 -0.04
CA PHE A 118 -8.40 -1.24 -0.19
C PHE A 118 -6.99 -0.82 -0.62
N VAL A 119 -6.82 0.37 -1.22
CA VAL A 119 -5.53 0.85 -1.72
C VAL A 119 -4.57 1.15 -0.56
N SER A 120 -5.10 1.56 0.59
CA SER A 120 -4.32 1.79 1.82
C SER A 120 -4.05 0.51 2.64
N ARG A 121 -4.48 -0.65 2.15
CA ARG A 121 -4.34 -1.94 2.85
C ARG A 121 -3.18 -2.75 2.24
N PRO A 122 -2.09 -3.02 2.98
CA PRO A 122 -0.92 -3.69 2.43
C PRO A 122 -1.22 -5.13 1.99
N GLU A 123 -2.16 -5.81 2.64
CA GLU A 123 -2.58 -7.17 2.29
C GLU A 123 -3.20 -7.27 0.90
N THR A 124 -3.69 -6.15 0.34
CA THR A 124 -4.24 -6.11 -1.02
C THR A 124 -3.17 -6.41 -2.08
N TYR A 125 -1.91 -6.13 -1.77
CA TYR A 125 -0.78 -6.23 -2.70
C TYR A 125 -0.02 -7.55 -2.57
N VAL A 126 -0.18 -8.25 -1.45
CA VAL A 126 0.44 -9.57 -1.23
C VAL A 126 -0.39 -10.65 -1.91
N LYS A 127 0.24 -11.43 -2.79
CA LYS A 127 -0.40 -12.53 -3.54
C LYS A 127 0.28 -13.87 -3.32
N THR A 128 1.25 -13.92 -2.41
CA THR A 128 2.02 -15.11 -2.09
C THR A 128 1.68 -15.64 -0.69
N GLU A 129 1.96 -16.92 -0.45
CA GLU A 129 1.74 -17.58 0.84
C GLU A 129 2.59 -16.97 1.98
N TYR A 130 3.81 -16.55 1.66
CA TYR A 130 4.76 -16.03 2.64
C TYR A 130 5.17 -14.59 2.32
N VAL A 131 5.63 -13.88 3.35
CA VAL A 131 6.17 -12.52 3.26
C VAL A 131 7.52 -12.49 3.96
N ALA A 132 8.52 -11.94 3.29
CA ALA A 132 9.82 -11.65 3.88
C ALA A 132 9.92 -10.16 4.22
N LEU A 133 9.92 -9.85 5.52
CA LEU A 133 10.14 -8.49 6.01
C LEU A 133 11.64 -8.18 5.93
N VAL A 134 12.01 -7.19 5.13
CA VAL A 134 13.41 -6.83 4.91
C VAL A 134 13.63 -5.35 5.26
N PRO A 135 14.53 -5.05 6.21
CA PRO A 135 14.87 -3.67 6.54
C PRO A 135 15.69 -3.03 5.41
N ASP A 136 15.75 -1.70 5.42
CA ASP A 136 16.64 -0.98 4.52
C ASP A 136 18.12 -1.29 4.78
N GLY A 137 18.96 -1.06 3.77
CA GLY A 137 20.40 -1.32 3.84
C GLY A 137 20.80 -2.79 3.71
N VAL A 138 19.84 -3.71 3.56
CA VAL A 138 20.09 -5.13 3.31
C VAL A 138 20.45 -5.37 1.85
N ARG A 139 21.44 -6.23 1.63
CA ARG A 139 21.79 -6.70 0.28
C ARG A 139 21.72 -8.22 0.24
N MET A 140 20.94 -8.76 -0.69
CA MET A 140 20.91 -10.20 -0.92
C MET A 140 22.09 -10.63 -1.80
N GLU A 141 22.87 -11.58 -1.29
CA GLU A 141 24.04 -12.12 -1.99
C GLU A 141 23.72 -13.39 -2.77
N SER A 142 22.82 -14.22 -2.24
CA SER A 142 22.40 -15.49 -2.83
C SER A 142 20.90 -15.71 -2.66
N ALA A 143 20.23 -16.27 -3.68
CA ALA A 143 18.84 -16.72 -3.58
C ALA A 143 18.63 -17.79 -2.49
N SER A 144 19.64 -18.62 -2.24
CA SER A 144 19.55 -19.74 -1.28
C SER A 144 19.21 -19.30 0.13
N GLN A 145 19.59 -18.08 0.54
CA GLN A 145 19.29 -17.57 1.89
C GLN A 145 17.79 -17.49 2.16
N LEU A 146 17.01 -17.04 1.17
CA LEU A 146 15.56 -16.93 1.30
C LEU A 146 14.88 -18.31 1.23
N GLU A 147 15.41 -19.19 0.39
CA GLU A 147 14.92 -20.57 0.25
C GLU A 147 15.15 -21.39 1.53
N GLU A 148 16.33 -21.29 2.14
CA GLU A 148 16.68 -21.95 3.40
C GLU A 148 15.76 -21.48 4.55
N MET A 149 15.49 -20.17 4.65
CA MET A 149 14.53 -19.65 5.62
C MET A 149 13.12 -20.22 5.39
N LEU A 150 12.69 -20.29 4.13
CA LEU A 150 11.37 -20.81 3.78
C LEU A 150 11.26 -22.32 4.07
N GLU A 151 12.34 -23.07 3.83
CA GLU A 151 12.41 -24.50 4.14
C GLU A 151 12.32 -24.73 5.66
N GLU A 152 13.04 -23.96 6.47
CA GLU A 152 12.99 -24.06 7.93
C GLU A 152 11.59 -23.73 8.51
N LEU A 153 10.92 -22.74 7.92
CA LEU A 153 9.55 -22.41 8.31
C LEU A 153 8.58 -23.56 7.96
N LYS A 154 8.73 -24.17 6.78
CA LYS A 154 7.89 -25.29 6.34
C LYS A 154 8.17 -26.57 7.11
N SER A 155 9.43 -26.86 7.42
CA SER A 155 9.86 -28.05 8.16
C SER A 155 9.29 -28.08 9.58
N SER A 156 9.04 -26.90 10.15
CA SER A 156 8.45 -26.72 11.48
C SER A 156 6.98 -27.18 11.59
N GLN A 157 6.31 -27.54 10.48
CA GLN A 157 4.91 -28.03 10.46
C GLN A 157 3.94 -27.15 11.27
N GLY A 158 4.13 -25.82 11.23
CA GLY A 158 3.27 -24.86 11.94
C GLY A 158 3.59 -24.67 13.43
N LYS A 159 4.66 -25.27 13.96
CA LYS A 159 5.14 -25.00 15.33
C LYS A 159 5.79 -23.62 15.47
N VAL A 160 6.22 -23.05 14.35
CA VAL A 160 6.90 -21.76 14.27
C VAL A 160 6.13 -20.90 13.28
N GLU A 161 5.80 -19.68 13.70
CA GLU A 161 5.08 -18.71 12.85
C GLU A 161 6.03 -17.80 12.07
N MET A 162 7.27 -17.64 12.55
CA MET A 162 8.26 -16.72 11.98
C MET A 162 9.67 -17.29 12.12
N VAL A 163 10.47 -17.08 11.09
CA VAL A 163 11.93 -17.31 11.10
C VAL A 163 12.64 -15.99 10.81
N ALA A 164 13.85 -15.83 11.32
CA ALA A 164 14.64 -14.62 11.11
C ALA A 164 16.09 -14.98 10.82
N ALA A 165 16.68 -14.29 9.84
CA ALA A 165 18.11 -14.33 9.57
C ALA A 165 18.75 -13.01 10.03
N ALA A 166 19.89 -13.11 10.69
CA ALA A 166 20.61 -11.92 11.13
C ALA A 166 21.23 -11.21 9.92
N VAL A 167 20.95 -9.92 9.79
CA VAL A 167 21.64 -9.04 8.84
C VAL A 167 22.97 -8.62 9.47
N HIS A 168 24.05 -8.62 8.67
CA HIS A 168 25.35 -8.11 9.10
C HIS A 168 25.23 -6.60 9.37
N SER A 169 25.04 -6.23 10.64
CA SER A 169 24.93 -4.84 11.08
C SER A 169 25.76 -4.62 12.34
N LEU A 170 26.02 -3.36 12.68
CA LEU A 170 26.74 -2.98 13.90
C LEU A 170 26.00 -3.41 15.18
N LEU A 171 24.69 -3.64 15.09
CA LEU A 171 23.84 -4.12 16.17
C LEU A 171 23.36 -5.54 15.84
N PRO A 172 23.94 -6.59 16.46
CA PRO A 172 23.49 -7.95 16.19
C PRO A 172 22.06 -8.14 16.68
N PHE A 173 21.24 -8.84 15.90
CA PHE A 173 19.95 -9.35 16.38
C PHE A 173 20.20 -10.20 17.62
N ARG A 174 19.59 -9.81 18.74
CA ARG A 174 19.64 -10.59 19.98
C ARG A 174 18.31 -11.28 20.15
N CYS A 175 18.33 -12.59 20.37
CA CYS A 175 17.14 -13.31 20.81
C CYS A 175 16.76 -12.79 22.21
N LEU A 176 15.70 -12.01 22.29
CA LEU A 176 15.18 -11.48 23.54
C LEU A 176 14.20 -12.49 24.13
N HIS A 177 14.72 -13.39 24.98
CA HIS A 177 13.98 -14.14 26.00
C HIS A 177 12.59 -14.68 25.57
N LEU A 178 12.55 -15.67 24.69
CA LEU A 178 11.36 -16.52 24.54
C LEU A 178 11.23 -17.39 25.79
N LYS A 179 10.28 -17.08 26.68
CA LYS A 179 9.70 -18.11 27.55
C LYS A 179 8.86 -19.01 26.65
N VAL A 180 9.43 -20.14 26.25
CA VAL A 180 8.68 -21.28 25.68
C VAL A 180 7.94 -21.99 26.80
#